data_AF-B6G202-F1
#
_entry.id   AF-B6G202-F1
#
_cell.length_a   1.000
_cell.length_b   1.000
_cell.length_c   1.000
_cell.angle_alpha   90.00
_cell.angle_beta   90.00
_cell.angle_gamma   90.00
#
_symmetry.space_group_name_H-M   'P 1'
#
loop_
_entity.id
_entity.type
_entity.pdbx_description
1 polymer ?
#
loop_
_entity_poly.entity_id
_entity_poly.type
_entity_poly.pdbx_seq_one_letter_code
_entity_poly.pdbx_strand_id
1 'polypeptide(L)'
;MLEKYTLKYKDIAVGILSYDTESRRFSYETINKTLDKFKYPPILFDYRYFDVNHIPTNEEIIEFLEERTIPECRADKVLEMLGMDNYNVWEICKATRGVVADDYWWLAKDGDRYEDFHIRARFEKNN
;
A
#
# COMPACT_ATOMS: atom_id res chain seq x y z
N MET A 1 -4.38 11.45 -16.05
CA MET A 1 -2.99 11.47 -15.51
C MET A 1 -2.76 10.16 -14.77
N LEU A 2 -1.60 9.53 -14.94
CA LEU A 2 -1.29 8.24 -14.30
C LEU A 2 -0.37 8.46 -13.09
N GLU A 3 -0.92 8.26 -11.89
CA GLU A 3 -0.14 8.26 -10.65
C GLU A 3 0.49 6.88 -10.45
N LYS A 4 1.73 6.82 -9.95
CA LYS A 4 2.45 5.56 -9.71
C LYS A 4 3.14 5.55 -8.36
N TYR A 5 3.03 4.42 -7.68
CA TYR A 5 3.71 4.12 -6.42
C TYR A 5 4.34 2.73 -6.51
N THR A 6 5.53 2.57 -5.92
CA THR A 6 6.16 1.26 -5.78
C THR A 6 5.68 0.62 -4.49
N LEU A 7 5.02 -0.54 -4.60
CA LEU A 7 4.78 -1.39 -3.45
C LEU A 7 6.11 -2.02 -3.04
N LYS A 8 6.58 -1.69 -1.83
CA LYS A 8 7.83 -2.20 -1.27
C LYS A 8 7.59 -3.03 -0.02
N TYR A 9 8.44 -4.03 0.19
CA TYR A 9 8.65 -4.69 1.50
C TYR A 9 9.97 -4.20 2.06
N LYS A 10 9.95 -3.41 3.14
CA LYS A 10 11.12 -2.61 3.55
C LYS A 10 11.64 -1.81 2.33
N ASP A 11 12.92 -1.92 1.98
CA ASP A 11 13.49 -1.26 0.79
C ASP A 11 13.44 -2.13 -0.49
N ILE A 12 12.86 -3.33 -0.43
CA ILE A 12 12.76 -4.23 -1.57
C ILE A 12 11.54 -3.84 -2.41
N ALA A 13 11.76 -3.45 -3.66
CA ALA A 13 10.68 -3.20 -4.61
C ALA A 13 10.02 -4.52 -5.07
N VAL A 14 8.69 -4.55 -5.03
CA VAL A 14 7.90 -5.76 -5.31
C VAL A 14 6.96 -5.58 -6.50
N GLY A 15 6.26 -4.45 -6.56
CA GLY A 15 5.39 -4.13 -7.68
C GLY A 15 5.11 -2.65 -7.83
N ILE A 16 4.38 -2.32 -8.89
CA ILE A 16 3.98 -0.95 -9.21
C ILE A 16 2.47 -0.89 -9.15
N LEU A 17 1.95 -0.08 -8.20
CA LEU A 17 0.56 0.31 -8.14
C LEU A 17 0.38 1.58 -8.97
N SER A 18 -0.53 1.55 -9.93
CA SER A 18 -0.89 2.71 -10.75
C SER A 18 -2.35 3.09 -10.52
N TYR A 19 -2.64 4.39 -10.50
CA TYR A 19 -3.99 4.93 -10.48
C TYR A 19 -4.19 5.85 -11.67
N ASP A 20 -5.16 5.52 -12.52
CA ASP A 20 -5.55 6.37 -13.63
C ASP A 20 -6.69 7.29 -13.18
N THR A 21 -6.41 8.59 -13.12
CA THR A 21 -7.38 9.60 -12.67
C THR A 21 -8.57 9.76 -13.62
N GLU A 22 -8.41 9.44 -14.91
CA GLU A 22 -9.45 9.61 -15.92
C GLU A 22 -10.46 8.47 -15.86
N SER A 23 -9.97 7.22 -15.90
CA SER A 23 -10.83 6.04 -15.76
C SER A 23 -11.21 5.73 -14.31
N ARG A 24 -10.55 6.35 -13.33
CA ARG A 24 -10.68 6.10 -11.88
C ARG A 24 -10.45 4.63 -11.52
N ARG A 25 -9.49 3.99 -12.19
CA ARG A 25 -9.16 2.58 -11.99
C ARG A 25 -7.72 2.40 -11.52
N PHE A 26 -7.54 1.40 -10.68
CA PHE A 26 -6.24 0.92 -10.28
C PHE A 26 -5.76 -0.20 -11.19
N SER A 27 -4.44 -0.32 -11.29
CA SER A 27 -3.76 -1.48 -11.84
C SER A 27 -2.50 -1.79 -11.06
N TYR A 28 -2.11 -3.06 -11.04
CA TYR A 28 -0.91 -3.51 -10.34
C TYR A 28 -0.06 -4.40 -11.24
N GLU A 29 1.25 -4.19 -11.21
CA GLU A 29 2.23 -5.00 -11.91
C GLU A 29 3.29 -5.51 -10.93
N THR A 30 3.46 -6.83 -10.84
CA THR A 30 4.56 -7.45 -10.08
C THR A 30 5.86 -7.34 -10.87
N ILE A 31 6.84 -6.60 -10.33
CA ILE A 31 8.16 -6.44 -10.96
C ILE A 31 9.19 -7.42 -10.38
N ASN A 32 9.02 -7.84 -9.12
CA ASN A 32 9.85 -8.85 -8.48
C ASN A 32 9.03 -10.12 -8.27
N LYS A 33 9.29 -11.14 -9.10
CA LYS A 33 8.58 -12.43 -9.05
C LYS A 33 9.29 -13.47 -8.17
N THR A 34 10.52 -13.20 -7.75
CA THR A 34 11.31 -14.07 -6.87
C THR A 34 11.03 -13.74 -5.40
N LEU A 35 9.76 -13.74 -5.03
CA LEU A 35 9.32 -13.39 -3.69
C LEU A 35 9.47 -14.59 -2.76
N ASP A 36 10.08 -14.36 -1.60
CA ASP A 36 10.03 -15.32 -0.51
C ASP A 36 8.57 -15.46 -0.04
N LYS A 37 8.13 -16.67 0.32
CA LYS A 37 6.77 -16.92 0.84
C LYS A 37 6.40 -16.04 2.05
N PHE A 38 7.38 -15.63 2.85
CA PHE A 38 7.21 -14.72 3.99
C PHE A 38 7.20 -13.24 3.58
N LYS A 39 7.48 -12.94 2.31
CA LYS A 39 7.45 -11.61 1.68
C LYS A 39 6.46 -11.59 0.52
N TYR A 40 5.38 -12.36 0.64
CA TYR A 40 4.31 -12.34 -0.34
C TYR A 40 3.44 -11.10 -0.12
N PRO A 41 3.22 -10.25 -1.15
CA PRO A 41 2.52 -8.99 -0.99
C PRO A 41 1.02 -9.22 -0.72
N PRO A 42 0.42 -8.53 0.26
CA PRO A 42 -0.99 -8.67 0.59
C PRO A 42 -1.93 -8.39 -0.59
N ILE A 43 -1.54 -7.48 -1.50
CA ILE A 43 -2.31 -7.17 -2.71
C ILE A 43 -2.47 -8.36 -3.67
N LEU A 44 -1.60 -9.39 -3.57
CA LEU A 44 -1.70 -10.61 -4.36
C LEU A 44 -2.29 -11.78 -3.55
N PHE A 45 -2.68 -11.53 -2.29
CA PHE A 45 -3.04 -12.58 -1.35
C PHE A 45 -4.45 -13.10 -1.63
N ASP A 46 -4.52 -14.24 -2.31
CA ASP A 46 -5.66 -15.14 -2.23
C ASP A 46 -5.33 -16.20 -1.15
N TYR A 47 -6.16 -16.26 -0.11
CA TYR A 47 -6.01 -17.23 0.99
C TYR A 47 -5.99 -18.70 0.52
N ARG A 48 -6.41 -18.97 -0.73
CA ARG A 48 -6.47 -20.30 -1.32
C ARG A 48 -5.13 -20.73 -1.93
N TYR A 49 -4.36 -19.83 -2.55
CA TYR A 49 -3.10 -20.16 -3.23
C TYR A 49 -2.16 -18.94 -3.36
N PHE A 50 -0.84 -19.17 -3.31
CA PHE A 50 0.18 -18.16 -3.60
C PHE A 50 0.52 -18.16 -5.11
N ASP A 51 0.08 -17.16 -5.85
CA ASP A 51 0.41 -16.97 -7.28
C ASP A 51 0.99 -15.59 -7.56
N VAL A 52 2.32 -15.53 -7.71
CA VAL A 52 3.06 -14.30 -8.05
C VAL A 52 2.75 -13.75 -9.45
N ASN A 53 2.08 -14.54 -10.30
CA ASN A 53 1.63 -14.11 -11.62
C ASN A 53 0.17 -13.68 -11.65
N HIS A 54 -0.55 -13.76 -10.53
CA HIS A 54 -1.89 -13.17 -10.43
C HIS A 54 -1.81 -11.68 -10.76
N ILE A 55 -2.76 -11.22 -11.57
CA ILE A 55 -2.91 -9.81 -11.91
C ILE A 55 -4.14 -9.33 -11.16
N PRO A 56 -3.97 -8.56 -10.06
CA PRO A 56 -5.08 -8.06 -9.28
C PRO A 56 -6.05 -7.24 -10.12
N THR A 57 -7.32 -7.51 -9.93
CA THR A 57 -8.43 -6.70 -10.41
C THR A 57 -8.45 -5.36 -9.69
N ASN A 58 -9.19 -4.40 -10.26
CA ASN A 58 -9.37 -3.09 -9.62
C ASN A 58 -9.99 -3.23 -8.23
N GLU A 59 -10.91 -4.17 -8.07
CA GLU A 59 -11.65 -4.43 -6.83
C GLU A 59 -10.74 -5.03 -5.75
N GLU A 60 -9.92 -6.03 -6.07
CA GLU A 60 -8.92 -6.59 -5.15
C GLU A 60 -7.90 -5.53 -4.69
N ILE A 61 -7.52 -4.61 -5.58
CA ILE A 61 -6.63 -3.50 -5.22
C ILE A 61 -7.34 -2.53 -4.26
N ILE A 62 -8.62 -2.23 -4.47
CA ILE A 62 -9.40 -1.38 -3.56
C ILE A 62 -9.50 -2.03 -2.18
N GLU A 63 -9.81 -3.32 -2.11
CA GLU A 63 -9.87 -4.08 -0.85
C GLU A 63 -8.52 -4.02 -0.11
N PHE A 64 -7.41 -4.26 -0.82
CA PHE A 64 -6.08 -4.10 -0.24
C PHE A 64 -5.86 -2.68 0.31
N LEU A 65 -6.22 -1.63 -0.43
CA LEU A 65 -6.05 -0.25 0.02
C LEU A 65 -6.94 0.08 1.22
N GLU A 66 -8.16 -0.46 1.30
CA GLU A 66 -9.05 -0.31 2.44
C GLU A 66 -8.43 -0.90 3.71
N GLU A 67 -7.80 -2.07 3.62
CA GLU A 67 -7.05 -2.69 4.73
C GLU A 67 -5.86 -1.84 5.21
N ARG A 68 -5.32 -0.96 4.36
CA ARG A 68 -4.25 -0.01 4.73
C ARG A 68 -4.77 1.24 5.41
N THR A 69 -6.09 1.44 5.46
CA THR A 69 -6.73 2.62 6.02
C THR A 69 -7.47 2.31 7.31
N ILE A 70 -7.69 3.35 8.13
CA ILE A 70 -8.56 3.19 9.30
C ILE A 70 -10.02 3.01 8.84
N PRO A 71 -10.85 2.22 9.54
CA PRO A 71 -12.26 2.10 9.18
C PRO A 71 -12.97 3.45 9.16
N GLU A 72 -13.82 3.69 8.16
CA GLU A 72 -14.52 4.97 7.96
C GLU A 72 -15.26 5.45 9.23
N CYS A 73 -15.90 4.54 9.96
CA CYS A 73 -16.61 4.84 11.21
C CYS A 73 -15.72 5.34 12.36
N ARG A 74 -14.39 5.35 12.19
CA ARG A 74 -13.39 5.83 13.15
C ARG A 74 -12.45 6.87 12.53
N ALA A 75 -12.78 7.39 11.35
CA ALA A 75 -11.88 8.20 10.56
C ALA A 75 -11.78 9.66 10.98
N ASP A 76 -12.79 10.22 11.67
CA ASP A 76 -12.92 11.67 11.93
C ASP A 76 -11.62 12.35 12.39
N LYS A 77 -10.98 11.80 13.43
CA LYS A 77 -9.73 12.36 13.97
C LYS A 77 -8.56 12.24 13.00
N VAL A 78 -8.52 11.16 12.22
CA VAL A 78 -7.46 10.96 11.23
C VAL A 78 -7.66 11.90 10.06
N LEU A 79 -8.89 12.11 9.59
CA LEU A 79 -9.22 13.07 8.55
C LEU A 79 -8.87 14.50 8.98
N GLU A 80 -9.18 14.89 10.22
CA GLU A 80 -8.79 16.17 10.79
C GLU A 80 -7.25 16.35 10.79
N MET A 81 -6.50 15.34 11.25
CA MET A 81 -5.03 15.37 11.25
C MET A 81 -4.43 15.43 9.85
N LEU A 82 -5.09 14.84 8.86
CA LEU A 82 -4.68 14.84 7.46
C LEU A 82 -5.18 16.08 6.69
N GLY A 83 -6.01 16.93 7.30
CA GLY A 83 -6.62 18.08 6.65
C GLY A 83 -7.59 17.70 5.52
N MET A 84 -8.34 16.61 5.70
CA MET A 84 -9.28 16.06 4.72
C MET A 84 -10.72 16.24 5.19
N ASP A 85 -11.60 16.72 4.32
CA ASP A 85 -13.02 16.92 4.65
C ASP A 85 -13.87 15.66 4.50
N ASN A 86 -13.42 14.71 3.67
CA ASN A 86 -14.18 13.52 3.32
C ASN A 86 -13.30 12.27 3.36
N TYR A 87 -13.89 11.15 3.73
CA TYR A 87 -13.22 9.85 3.68
C TYR A 87 -12.93 9.46 2.23
N ASN A 88 -11.66 9.25 1.91
CA ASN A 88 -11.23 8.76 0.62
C ASN A 88 -10.02 7.84 0.83
N VAL A 89 -10.23 6.54 0.58
CA VAL A 89 -9.23 5.49 0.79
C VAL A 89 -7.92 5.81 0.07
N TRP A 90 -7.99 6.30 -1.17
CA TRP A 90 -6.81 6.58 -1.95
C TRP A 90 -6.04 7.80 -1.43
N GLU A 91 -6.73 8.90 -1.14
CA GLU A 91 -6.07 10.10 -0.59
C GLU A 91 -5.44 9.81 0.77
N ILE A 92 -6.11 9.04 1.63
CA ILE A 92 -5.56 8.59 2.93
C ILE A 92 -4.30 7.76 2.68
N CYS A 93 -4.35 6.75 1.80
CA CYS A 93 -3.18 5.94 1.45
C CYS A 93 -2.02 6.77 0.89
N LYS A 94 -2.28 7.79 0.08
CA LYS A 94 -1.23 8.70 -0.40
C LYS A 94 -0.59 9.51 0.73
N ALA A 95 -1.39 9.98 1.68
CA ALA A 95 -0.91 10.76 2.82
C ALA A 95 -0.12 9.90 3.81
N THR A 96 -0.56 8.66 4.06
CA THR A 96 0.06 7.74 5.03
C THR A 96 1.07 6.79 4.42
N ARG A 97 1.21 6.77 3.09
CA ARG A 97 1.92 5.74 2.31
C ARG A 97 1.37 4.33 2.53
N GLY A 98 0.12 4.22 3.00
CA GLY A 98 -0.51 2.94 3.34
C GLY A 98 0.32 2.14 4.33
N VAL A 99 1.02 2.78 5.28
CA VAL A 99 1.79 2.07 6.31
C VAL A 99 0.85 1.61 7.43
N VAL A 100 1.07 0.40 7.92
CA VAL A 100 0.44 -0.10 9.15
C VAL A 100 1.51 -0.61 10.11
N ALA A 101 1.15 -0.77 11.39
CA ALA A 101 2.09 -1.24 12.40
C ALA A 101 2.41 -2.74 12.27
N ASP A 102 1.47 -3.51 11.71
CA ASP A 102 1.49 -4.97 11.76
C ASP A 102 2.32 -5.64 10.67
N ASP A 103 2.72 -4.91 9.62
CA ASP A 103 3.56 -5.43 8.54
C ASP A 103 4.63 -4.45 8.06
N TYR A 104 5.36 -4.82 7.00
CA TYR A 104 6.47 -4.05 6.42
C TYR A 104 6.17 -3.48 5.02
N TRP A 105 4.90 -3.53 4.61
CA TRP A 105 4.45 -3.16 3.26
C TRP A 105 4.05 -1.70 3.19
N TRP A 106 4.44 -1.01 2.11
CA TRP A 106 4.14 0.41 1.95
C TRP A 106 4.23 0.89 0.50
N LEU A 107 3.62 2.05 0.24
CA LEU A 107 3.55 2.71 -1.06
C LEU A 107 4.61 3.80 -1.17
N ALA A 108 5.76 3.45 -1.72
CA ALA A 108 6.90 4.35 -1.89
C ALA A 108 6.79 5.18 -3.17
N LYS A 109 7.25 6.43 -3.09
CA LYS A 109 7.64 7.24 -4.26
C LYS A 109 9.11 7.00 -4.58
N ASP A 110 9.53 7.46 -5.74
CA ASP A 110 10.93 7.41 -6.13
C ASP A 110 11.82 8.13 -5.11
N GLY A 111 12.94 7.51 -4.76
CA GLY A 111 13.84 7.98 -3.70
C GLY A 111 13.40 7.74 -2.25
N ASP A 112 12.15 7.35 -1.97
CA ASP A 112 11.71 7.08 -0.59
C ASP A 112 12.44 5.84 -0.01
N ARG A 113 12.87 5.95 1.26
CA ARG A 113 13.53 4.89 2.05
C ARG A 113 12.61 4.42 3.18
N TYR A 114 12.66 3.11 3.46
CA TYR A 114 11.85 2.48 4.51
C TYR A 114 11.99 3.18 5.87
N GLU A 115 13.21 3.57 6.24
CA GLU A 115 13.49 4.12 7.57
C GLU A 115 12.91 5.50 7.84
N ASP A 116 12.59 6.24 6.79
CA ASP A 116 12.10 7.62 6.88
C ASP A 116 10.57 7.66 7.03
N PHE A 117 9.88 6.69 6.43
CA PHE A 117 8.42 6.70 6.29
C PHE A 117 7.70 5.59 7.06
N HIS A 118 8.34 4.45 7.30
CA HIS A 118 7.65 3.30 7.86
C HIS A 118 7.71 3.26 9.39
N ILE A 119 6.55 3.14 10.05
CA ILE A 119 6.44 3.18 11.51
C ILE A 119 7.29 2.08 12.20
N ARG A 120 7.27 0.86 11.66
CA ARG A 120 8.12 -0.25 12.13
C ARG A 120 9.62 0.05 12.11
N ALA A 121 10.13 0.85 11.18
CA ALA A 121 11.55 1.20 11.17
C ALA A 121 11.96 1.96 12.43
N ARG A 122 11.05 2.79 12.99
CA ARG A 122 11.26 3.49 14.25
C ARG A 122 11.27 2.53 15.44
N PHE A 123 10.40 1.51 15.43
CA PHE A 123 10.39 0.48 16.46
C PHE A 123 11.64 -0.41 16.42
N GLU A 124 12.15 -0.73 15.22
CA GLU A 124 13.37 -1.52 15.05
C GLU A 124 14.64 -0.77 15.52
N LYS A 125 14.69 0.56 15.38
CA LYS A 125 15.84 1.36 15.86
C LYS A 125 15.94 1.50 17.38
N ASN A 126 14.83 1.28 18.09
CA ASN A 126 14.73 1.47 19.55
C ASN A 126 14.83 0.15 20.35
N ASN A 127 15.02 -0.98 19.68
CA ASN A 127 15.25 -2.31 20.26
C ASN A 127 16.66 -2.79 19.94
#